data_AF-A0A963W5P6-F1
#
_entry.id   AF-A0A963W5P6-F1
#
_cell.length_a   1.000
_cell.length_b   1.000
_cell.length_c   1.000
_cell.angle_alpha   90.00
_cell.angle_beta   90.00
_cell.angle_gamma   90.00
#
_symmetry.space_group_name_H-M   'P 1'
#
loop_
_entity.id
_entity.type
_entity.pdbx_description
1 polymer ?
#
loop_
_entity_poly.entity_id
_entity_poly.type
_entity_poly.pdbx_seq_one_letter_code
_entity_poly.pdbx_strand_id
1 'polypeptide(L)'
;MAASRLSRMVLTPLLSATLAASPALAAQDKPMTDDDPDAVDVAKTPVTDLNIDKKEIPAILLQAQARPYSLTGLGRCKPLIAEVSALDDVLGPDLDLPEEERARISAGRVAKTVVGSFIPFRGLIREVSGANDHDRKVRAAIQAGLARRGFLKGIGQARGCAYPARPATTREVDEYIAKREAQGVEKDPREGGEE
;
A
#
# COMPACT_ATOMS: atom_id res chain seq x y z
N MET A 1 10.69 -76.15 7.86
CA MET A 1 10.07 -75.70 9.12
C MET A 1 9.51 -74.30 8.84
N ALA A 2 8.23 -74.12 8.50
CA ALA A 2 7.04 -74.07 9.38
C ALA A 2 7.18 -72.96 10.44
N ALA A 3 6.25 -72.02 10.68
CA ALA A 3 4.80 -72.00 10.43
C ALA A 3 4.22 -70.56 10.44
N SER A 4 2.92 -70.52 10.14
CA SER A 4 1.93 -69.46 9.95
C SER A 4 1.58 -68.57 11.16
N ARG A 5 0.89 -67.44 10.88
CA ARG A 5 -0.35 -66.93 11.52
C ARG A 5 -0.86 -65.70 10.74
N LEU A 6 -1.89 -65.86 9.90
CA LEU A 6 -3.27 -65.34 10.03
C LEU A 6 -3.44 -63.92 10.60
N SER A 7 -4.07 -63.02 9.81
CA SER A 7 -5.40 -62.50 10.17
C SER A 7 -6.09 -61.80 8.98
N ARG A 8 -7.38 -62.10 8.80
CA ARG A 8 -8.30 -61.55 7.79
C ARG A 8 -9.00 -60.32 8.36
N MET A 9 -9.15 -59.23 7.60
CA MET A 9 -10.07 -58.13 7.92
C MET A 9 -10.61 -57.58 6.59
N VAL A 10 -11.69 -58.16 6.07
CA VAL A 10 -13.10 -57.69 6.14
C VAL A 10 -13.32 -56.39 5.35
N LEU A 11 -14.02 -56.60 4.23
CA LEU A 11 -14.52 -55.71 3.19
C LEU A 11 -15.88 -55.08 3.59
N THR A 12 -16.20 -53.90 3.01
CA THR A 12 -17.53 -53.30 2.67
C THR A 12 -17.80 -51.91 3.29
N PRO A 13 -18.70 -51.05 2.73
CA PRO A 13 -19.36 -51.05 1.40
C PRO A 13 -19.34 -49.70 0.63
N LEU A 14 -19.77 -49.77 -0.63
CA LEU A 14 -20.21 -48.66 -1.51
C LEU A 14 -21.45 -47.94 -0.96
N LEU A 15 -21.54 -46.63 -1.19
CA LEU A 15 -22.80 -45.88 -1.13
C LEU A 15 -22.94 -45.01 -2.39
N SER A 16 -23.81 -45.43 -3.31
CA SER A 16 -24.31 -44.65 -4.43
C SER A 16 -25.72 -44.15 -4.09
N ALA A 17 -26.01 -42.86 -4.33
CA ALA A 17 -27.38 -42.33 -4.27
C ALA A 17 -27.64 -41.40 -5.47
N THR A 18 -28.77 -41.67 -6.13
CA THR A 18 -29.23 -41.23 -7.45
C THR A 18 -30.15 -40.00 -7.41
N LEU A 19 -30.14 -39.20 -8.49
CA LEU A 19 -31.13 -38.16 -8.84
C LEU A 19 -32.54 -38.74 -9.12
N ALA A 20 -33.63 -38.01 -8.76
CA ALA A 20 -34.68 -37.52 -9.68
C ALA A 20 -36.03 -37.09 -9.01
N ALA A 21 -36.47 -35.85 -9.34
CA ALA A 21 -37.81 -35.35 -9.74
C ALA A 21 -39.10 -35.38 -8.85
N SER A 22 -39.56 -34.15 -8.50
CA SER A 22 -40.88 -33.43 -8.52
C SER A 22 -42.23 -34.16 -8.85
N PRO A 23 -43.46 -33.68 -8.45
CA PRO A 23 -44.00 -32.31 -8.71
C PRO A 23 -45.11 -31.68 -7.81
N ALA A 24 -45.42 -30.41 -8.14
CA ALA A 24 -46.72 -29.70 -8.16
C ALA A 24 -47.48 -29.31 -6.86
N LEU A 25 -47.67 -27.99 -6.68
CA LEU A 25 -49.00 -27.38 -6.80
C LEU A 25 -48.89 -25.93 -7.28
N ALA A 26 -49.57 -25.63 -8.37
CA ALA A 26 -49.78 -24.29 -8.90
C ALA A 26 -51.06 -23.71 -8.30
N ALA A 27 -51.00 -22.46 -7.84
CA ALA A 27 -52.16 -21.58 -7.77
C ALA A 27 -51.76 -20.28 -8.47
N GLN A 28 -52.41 -20.02 -9.61
CA GLN A 28 -52.40 -18.71 -10.25
C GLN A 28 -53.60 -17.93 -9.73
N ASP A 29 -53.41 -16.65 -9.42
CA ASP A 29 -54.37 -15.60 -9.72
C ASP A 29 -53.62 -14.28 -9.92
N LYS A 30 -53.94 -13.60 -11.03
CA LYS A 30 -53.60 -12.22 -11.41
C LYS A 30 -54.93 -11.47 -11.56
N PRO A 31 -54.94 -10.13 -11.76
CA PRO A 31 -54.34 -9.01 -11.01
C PRO A 31 -55.46 -7.99 -10.62
N MET A 32 -55.12 -6.85 -10.00
CA MET A 32 -55.61 -5.49 -10.35
C MET A 32 -55.14 -4.44 -9.29
N THR A 33 -54.28 -3.55 -9.79
CA THR A 33 -54.15 -2.09 -9.51
C THR A 33 -53.63 -1.55 -8.17
N ASP A 34 -52.80 -0.50 -8.34
CA ASP A 34 -52.18 0.46 -7.43
C ASP A 34 -51.03 -0.01 -6.52
N ASP A 35 -49.79 0.21 -6.97
CA ASP A 35 -49.03 1.41 -6.58
C ASP A 35 -47.84 1.64 -7.54
N ASP A 36 -47.50 2.91 -7.71
CA ASP A 36 -46.49 3.52 -8.59
C ASP A 36 -45.04 2.95 -8.39
N PRO A 37 -44.12 3.22 -9.33
CA PRO A 37 -42.91 2.42 -9.56
C PRO A 37 -41.72 2.85 -8.67
N ASP A 38 -41.20 1.95 -7.86
CA ASP A 38 -39.81 2.06 -7.39
C ASP A 38 -38.86 1.32 -8.32
N ALA A 39 -38.77 1.83 -9.54
CA ALA A 39 -37.63 1.65 -10.42
C ALA A 39 -36.49 2.59 -10.01
N VAL A 40 -36.13 2.68 -8.74
CA VAL A 40 -34.97 3.48 -8.30
C VAL A 40 -34.35 2.91 -7.03
N ASP A 41 -33.52 1.86 -7.14
CA ASP A 41 -32.29 1.85 -6.32
C ASP A 41 -31.14 1.00 -6.89
N VAL A 42 -30.86 1.15 -8.19
CA VAL A 42 -29.63 0.61 -8.81
C VAL A 42 -28.86 1.69 -9.56
N ALA A 43 -29.03 2.97 -9.20
CA ALA A 43 -28.37 4.07 -9.91
C ALA A 43 -27.90 5.22 -9.00
N LYS A 44 -27.52 4.93 -7.75
CA LYS A 44 -26.87 5.92 -6.87
C LYS A 44 -25.70 5.34 -6.08
N THR A 45 -24.88 4.48 -6.69
CA THR A 45 -23.46 4.51 -6.33
C THR A 45 -22.89 5.76 -6.99
N PRO A 46 -22.33 6.73 -6.24
CA PRO A 46 -21.76 7.90 -6.87
C PRO A 46 -20.64 7.43 -7.81
N VAL A 47 -20.82 7.58 -9.12
CA VAL A 47 -19.75 7.48 -10.12
C VAL A 47 -18.86 8.73 -10.03
N THR A 48 -18.52 9.13 -8.81
CA THR A 48 -17.81 10.39 -8.54
C THR A 48 -16.31 10.25 -8.81
N ASP A 49 -15.80 9.06 -9.10
CA ASP A 49 -14.35 8.82 -9.05
C ASP A 49 -13.71 8.33 -10.36
N LEU A 50 -14.37 8.53 -11.51
CA LEU A 50 -13.67 8.41 -12.81
C LEU A 50 -12.75 9.60 -13.11
N ASN A 51 -12.64 10.54 -12.18
CA ASN A 51 -11.67 11.62 -12.22
C ASN A 51 -10.87 11.69 -10.92
N ILE A 52 -10.42 10.54 -10.40
CA ILE A 52 -9.24 10.52 -9.51
C ILE A 52 -8.16 11.30 -10.25
N ASP A 53 -7.80 12.46 -9.72
CA ASP A 53 -6.62 13.23 -10.10
C ASP A 53 -5.41 12.29 -10.00
N LYS A 54 -5.08 11.60 -11.10
CA LYS A 54 -3.90 10.73 -11.21
C LYS A 54 -2.70 11.62 -11.06
N LYS A 55 -2.24 11.79 -9.82
CA LYS A 55 -1.04 12.56 -9.51
C LYS A 55 0.09 11.94 -10.30
N GLU A 56 0.71 12.76 -11.14
CA GLU A 56 1.83 12.34 -11.96
C GLU A 56 2.95 11.78 -11.06
N ILE A 57 3.58 10.69 -11.51
CA ILE A 57 4.69 10.08 -10.77
C ILE A 57 5.85 11.09 -10.78
N PRO A 58 6.38 11.48 -9.61
CA PRO A 58 7.49 12.43 -9.54
C PRO A 58 8.68 12.00 -10.41
N ALA A 59 9.25 12.93 -11.17
CA ALA A 59 10.31 12.64 -12.13
C ALA A 59 11.52 11.92 -11.51
N ILE A 60 11.86 12.26 -10.25
CA ILE A 60 12.95 11.60 -9.52
C ILE A 60 12.69 10.10 -9.28
N LEU A 61 11.43 9.69 -9.10
CA LEU A 61 11.08 8.28 -8.95
C LEU A 61 11.07 7.55 -10.30
N LEU A 62 10.73 8.24 -11.39
CA LEU A 62 10.89 7.70 -12.74
C LEU A 62 12.38 7.49 -13.09
N GLN A 63 13.24 8.44 -12.73
CA GLN A 63 14.69 8.30 -12.86
C GLN A 63 15.21 7.14 -12.00
N ALA A 64 14.70 6.99 -10.78
CA ALA A 64 15.04 5.87 -9.91
C ALA A 64 14.64 4.52 -10.52
N GLN A 65 13.49 4.41 -11.20
CA GLN A 65 13.12 3.20 -11.94
C GLN A 65 14.06 2.93 -13.11
N ALA A 66 14.38 3.95 -13.90
CA ALA A 66 15.21 3.78 -15.09
C ALA A 66 16.66 3.41 -14.73
N ARG A 67 17.19 3.97 -13.65
CA ARG A 67 18.62 3.91 -13.31
C ARG A 67 18.85 3.77 -11.79
N PRO A 68 18.33 2.72 -11.13
CA PRO A 68 18.31 2.61 -9.67
C PRO A 68 19.70 2.70 -9.02
N TYR A 69 20.71 2.09 -9.64
CA TYR A 69 22.07 1.99 -9.09
C TYR A 69 23.10 2.91 -9.77
N SER A 70 22.65 3.85 -10.60
CA SER A 70 23.59 4.66 -11.36
C SER A 70 24.20 5.80 -10.53
N LEU A 71 25.52 5.99 -10.70
CA LEU A 71 26.33 7.03 -10.05
C LEU A 71 26.77 8.16 -10.99
N THR A 72 26.27 8.23 -12.23
CA THR A 72 26.61 9.32 -13.16
C THR A 72 26.26 10.67 -12.52
N GLY A 73 27.22 11.59 -12.48
CA GLY A 73 27.05 12.90 -11.83
C GLY A 73 27.17 12.89 -10.30
N LEU A 74 27.22 11.72 -9.65
CA LEU A 74 27.24 11.54 -8.20
C LEU A 74 28.62 11.17 -7.66
N GLY A 75 29.69 11.71 -8.26
CA GLY A 75 31.08 11.38 -7.92
C GLY A 75 31.59 12.02 -6.63
N ARG A 76 30.87 13.00 -6.06
CA ARG A 76 31.26 13.75 -4.86
C ARG A 76 30.11 13.76 -3.84
N CYS A 77 30.40 14.07 -2.58
CA CYS A 77 29.37 14.09 -1.54
C CYS A 77 28.27 15.12 -1.79
N LYS A 78 28.61 16.34 -2.26
CA LYS A 78 27.60 17.40 -2.52
C LYS A 78 26.45 16.95 -3.44
N PRO A 79 26.69 16.44 -4.67
CA PRO A 79 25.61 15.98 -5.53
C PRO A 79 24.89 14.75 -4.97
N LEU A 80 25.60 13.88 -4.23
CA LEU A 80 24.99 12.70 -3.61
C LEU A 80 24.03 13.08 -2.46
N ILE A 81 24.40 14.09 -1.65
CA ILE A 81 23.54 14.69 -0.63
C ILE A 81 22.29 15.31 -1.26
N ALA A 82 22.46 16.07 -2.34
CA ALA A 82 21.34 16.72 -3.02
C ALA A 82 20.35 15.68 -3.59
N GLU A 83 20.86 14.61 -4.21
CA GLU A 83 20.04 13.52 -4.75
C GLU A 83 19.26 12.80 -3.64
N VAL A 84 19.91 12.47 -2.53
CA VAL A 84 19.24 11.80 -1.39
C VAL A 84 18.20 12.73 -0.76
N SER A 85 18.50 14.02 -0.58
CA SER A 85 17.54 14.99 -0.06
C SER A 85 16.31 15.10 -0.95
N ALA A 86 16.48 15.14 -2.28
CA ALA A 86 15.36 15.21 -3.21
C ALA A 86 14.51 13.91 -3.19
N LEU A 87 15.12 12.75 -2.91
CA LEU A 87 14.39 11.51 -2.68
C LEU A 87 13.60 11.56 -1.36
N ASP A 88 14.18 12.11 -0.29
CA ASP A 88 13.51 12.27 1.01
C ASP A 88 12.32 13.23 0.94
N ASP A 89 12.41 14.31 0.17
CA ASP A 89 11.29 15.26 -0.03
C ASP A 89 10.06 14.58 -0.64
N VAL A 90 10.28 13.59 -1.52
CA VAL A 90 9.22 12.86 -2.22
C VAL A 90 8.75 11.63 -1.42
N LEU A 91 9.69 10.85 -0.88
CA LEU A 91 9.40 9.58 -0.19
C LEU A 91 9.03 9.78 1.28
N GLY A 92 9.37 10.93 1.86
CA GLY A 92 9.27 11.19 3.29
C GLY A 92 10.46 10.62 4.08
N PRO A 93 10.38 10.69 5.43
CA PRO A 93 11.42 10.23 6.34
C PRO A 93 11.91 8.83 6.01
N ASP A 94 13.22 8.63 6.14
CA ASP A 94 13.84 7.34 5.92
C ASP A 94 13.69 6.40 7.12
N LEU A 95 13.97 5.12 6.90
CA LEU A 95 13.83 4.04 7.90
C LEU A 95 14.79 4.18 9.08
N ASP A 96 15.78 5.06 9.00
CA ASP A 96 16.72 5.40 10.07
C ASP A 96 16.15 6.43 11.06
N LEU A 97 14.92 6.90 10.87
CA LEU A 97 14.18 7.73 11.81
C LEU A 97 13.12 6.92 12.59
N PRO A 98 12.74 7.34 13.81
CA PRO A 98 11.75 6.64 14.64
C PRO A 98 10.44 6.35 13.91
N GLU A 99 9.77 5.25 14.27
CA GLU A 99 8.51 4.84 13.64
C GLU A 99 7.41 5.89 13.80
N GLU A 100 7.31 6.53 14.97
CA GLU A 100 6.33 7.58 15.26
C GLU A 100 6.42 8.74 14.25
N GLU A 101 7.63 9.16 13.89
CA GLU A 101 7.85 10.22 12.92
C GLU A 101 7.53 9.78 11.48
N ARG A 102 7.82 8.53 11.14
CA ARG A 102 7.42 7.93 9.86
C ARG A 102 5.89 7.83 9.76
N ALA A 103 5.22 7.43 10.85
CA ALA A 103 3.78 7.24 10.92
C ALA A 103 2.99 8.55 10.91
N ARG A 104 3.50 9.63 11.53
CA ARG A 104 2.87 10.97 11.57
C ARG A 104 2.75 11.62 10.18
N ILE A 105 3.73 11.42 9.30
CA ILE A 105 3.61 11.86 7.88
C ILE A 105 2.61 11.02 7.12
N SER A 106 2.47 9.74 7.47
CA SER A 106 1.34 8.93 7.00
C SER A 106 0.03 9.56 7.48
N ALA A 107 -0.16 9.85 8.77
CA ALA A 107 -1.39 10.42 9.32
C ALA A 107 -1.82 11.76 8.66
N GLY A 108 -0.88 12.69 8.46
CA GLY A 108 -1.14 13.97 7.78
C GLY A 108 -1.45 13.86 6.28
N ARG A 109 -1.03 12.77 5.62
CA ARG A 109 -1.33 12.48 4.20
C ARG A 109 -2.48 11.46 4.04
N VAL A 110 -2.80 10.74 5.11
CA VAL A 110 -3.87 9.74 5.24
C VAL A 110 -5.25 10.38 5.34
N ALA A 111 -5.36 11.66 5.74
CA ALA A 111 -6.59 12.42 5.56
C ALA A 111 -7.01 12.58 4.07
N LYS A 112 -6.11 12.30 3.11
CA LYS A 112 -6.40 12.30 1.65
C LYS A 112 -6.23 10.94 0.97
N THR A 113 -5.89 9.88 1.70
CA THR A 113 -5.66 8.55 1.13
C THR A 113 -6.30 7.53 2.05
N VAL A 114 -7.39 6.91 1.60
CA VAL A 114 -7.94 5.69 2.21
C VAL A 114 -6.76 4.81 2.65
N VAL A 115 -6.67 4.52 3.94
CA VAL A 115 -5.60 3.71 4.54
C VAL A 115 -5.65 2.32 3.92
N GLY A 116 -4.93 2.20 2.80
CA GLY A 116 -4.74 1.00 2.03
C GLY A 116 -3.27 0.62 2.09
N SER A 117 -2.85 0.13 3.25
CA SER A 117 -1.73 -0.78 3.41
C SER A 117 -0.32 -0.27 3.06
N PHE A 118 0.41 0.16 4.11
CA PHE A 118 1.86 -0.05 4.25
C PHE A 118 2.23 -1.56 4.36
N ILE A 119 1.29 -2.46 4.07
CA ILE A 119 1.52 -3.91 4.07
C ILE A 119 1.59 -4.38 2.62
N PRO A 120 2.75 -4.89 2.13
CA PRO A 120 2.77 -5.59 0.86
C PRO A 120 1.78 -6.77 0.95
N PHE A 121 1.05 -7.06 -0.14
CA PHE A 121 0.15 -8.22 -0.32
C PHE A 121 -1.35 -8.11 0.04
N ARG A 122 -1.91 -6.94 0.40
CA ARG A 122 -3.39 -6.80 0.58
C ARG A 122 -4.23 -6.77 -0.73
N GLY A 123 -3.70 -7.30 -1.84
CA GLY A 123 -4.19 -7.01 -3.20
C GLY A 123 -4.80 -8.15 -4.02
N LEU A 124 -4.72 -9.41 -3.60
CA LEU A 124 -5.00 -10.56 -4.49
C LEU A 124 -6.40 -10.60 -5.11
N ILE A 125 -7.42 -9.99 -4.50
CA ILE A 125 -8.80 -9.98 -5.04
C ILE A 125 -9.03 -8.78 -5.99
N ARG A 126 -8.31 -7.66 -5.82
CA ARG A 126 -8.41 -6.46 -6.69
C ARG A 126 -7.46 -6.52 -7.89
N GLU A 127 -6.57 -7.50 -7.93
CA GLU A 127 -5.56 -7.72 -8.97
C GLU A 127 -6.12 -8.40 -10.23
N VAL A 128 -7.24 -9.12 -10.12
CA VAL A 128 -7.83 -9.87 -11.25
C VAL A 128 -8.55 -8.97 -12.26
N SER A 129 -9.09 -7.81 -11.85
CA SER A 129 -9.87 -6.93 -12.74
C SER A 129 -9.07 -5.85 -13.49
N GLY A 130 -7.76 -5.73 -13.24
CA GLY A 130 -6.88 -4.81 -13.98
C GLY A 130 -7.10 -3.30 -13.72
N ALA A 131 -8.09 -2.91 -12.91
CA ALA A 131 -8.56 -1.53 -12.74
C ALA A 131 -7.54 -0.51 -12.16
N ASN A 132 -6.37 -0.95 -11.71
CA ASN A 132 -5.40 -0.11 -10.98
C ASN A 132 -4.00 -0.06 -11.61
N ASP A 133 -3.90 0.01 -12.93
CA ASP A 133 -2.59 0.11 -13.62
C ASP A 133 -1.75 1.29 -13.13
N HIS A 134 -2.37 2.44 -12.88
CA HIS A 134 -1.69 3.61 -12.35
C HIS A 134 -1.12 3.36 -10.95
N ASP A 135 -1.90 2.77 -10.03
CA ASP A 135 -1.42 2.44 -8.68
C ASP A 135 -0.22 1.49 -8.73
N ARG A 136 -0.21 0.52 -9.66
CA ARG A 136 0.94 -0.37 -9.87
C ARG A 136 2.18 0.41 -10.27
N LYS A 137 2.05 1.35 -11.21
CA LYS A 137 3.15 2.22 -11.66
C LYS A 137 3.66 3.10 -10.53
N VAL A 138 2.77 3.71 -9.74
CA VAL A 138 3.14 4.53 -8.57
C VAL A 138 3.88 3.69 -7.54
N ARG A 139 3.36 2.49 -7.19
CA ARG A 139 4.02 1.58 -6.25
C ARG A 139 5.40 1.15 -6.75
N ALA A 140 5.52 0.77 -8.02
CA ALA A 140 6.81 0.43 -8.63
C ALA A 140 7.81 1.60 -8.56
N ALA A 141 7.33 2.83 -8.78
CA ALA A 141 8.15 4.05 -8.65
C ALA A 141 8.67 4.27 -7.23
N ILE A 142 7.79 4.13 -6.23
CA ILE A 142 8.16 4.26 -4.83
C ILE A 142 9.19 3.21 -4.45
N GLN A 143 8.98 1.95 -4.85
CA GLN A 143 9.94 0.87 -4.56
C GLN A 143 11.31 1.14 -5.19
N ALA A 144 11.35 1.62 -6.44
CA ALA A 144 12.60 2.00 -7.08
C ALA A 144 13.28 3.19 -6.37
N GLY A 145 12.49 4.19 -5.93
CA GLY A 145 12.98 5.33 -5.14
C GLY A 145 13.61 4.89 -3.81
N LEU A 146 12.93 4.02 -3.06
CA LEU A 146 13.44 3.47 -1.80
C LEU A 146 14.74 2.69 -2.01
N ALA A 147 14.78 1.83 -3.03
CA ALA A 147 15.98 1.07 -3.39
C ALA A 147 17.15 1.99 -3.76
N ARG A 148 16.90 3.03 -4.57
CA ARG A 148 17.91 4.02 -4.96
C ARG A 148 18.41 4.81 -3.75
N ARG A 149 17.52 5.28 -2.87
CA ARG A 149 17.88 6.00 -1.65
C ARG A 149 18.82 5.17 -0.78
N GLY A 150 18.45 3.92 -0.49
CA GLY A 150 19.27 3.01 0.31
C GLY A 150 20.65 2.76 -0.32
N PHE A 151 20.69 2.52 -1.63
CA PHE A 151 21.95 2.36 -2.35
C PHE A 151 22.85 3.60 -2.24
N LEU A 152 22.31 4.80 -2.50
CA LEU A 152 23.08 6.04 -2.43
C LEU A 152 23.58 6.33 -1.01
N LYS A 153 22.77 6.06 0.03
CA LYS A 153 23.21 6.19 1.43
C LYS A 153 24.35 5.22 1.76
N GLY A 154 24.34 4.01 1.21
CA GLY A 154 25.47 3.08 1.32
C GLY A 154 26.75 3.60 0.67
N ILE A 155 26.65 4.17 -0.53
CA ILE A 155 27.77 4.80 -1.23
C ILE A 155 28.30 6.02 -0.49
N GLY A 156 27.41 6.89 0.02
CA GLY A 156 27.81 8.06 0.78
C GLY A 156 28.43 7.69 2.12
N GLN A 157 27.93 6.64 2.80
CA GLN A 157 28.57 6.08 4.00
C GLN A 157 30.00 5.60 3.71
N ALA A 158 30.19 4.81 2.65
CA ALA A 158 31.51 4.32 2.24
C ALA A 158 32.49 5.47 1.89
N ARG A 159 31.96 6.61 1.45
CA ARG A 159 32.73 7.82 1.09
C ARG A 159 32.88 8.84 2.23
N GLY A 160 32.32 8.56 3.41
CA GLY A 160 32.34 9.49 4.54
C GLY A 160 31.55 10.78 4.31
N CYS A 161 30.48 10.73 3.51
CA CYS A 161 29.60 11.88 3.30
C CYS A 161 28.79 12.20 4.56
N ALA A 162 28.35 13.45 4.69
CA ALA A 162 27.46 13.87 5.78
C ALA A 162 26.01 13.42 5.52
N TYR A 163 25.19 13.41 6.57
CA TYR A 163 23.73 13.24 6.45
C TYR A 163 23.14 14.31 5.51
N PRO A 164 22.11 14.00 4.68
CA PRO A 164 21.36 12.73 4.58
C PRO A 164 22.01 11.65 3.70
N ALA A 165 23.17 11.89 3.09
CA ALA A 165 23.83 10.95 2.18
C ALA A 165 24.40 9.68 2.85
N ARG A 166 24.16 9.47 4.14
CA ARG A 166 24.56 8.30 4.90
C ARG A 166 23.49 8.03 5.98
N PRO A 167 23.50 6.85 6.63
CA PRO A 167 22.61 6.61 7.77
C PRO A 167 22.72 7.71 8.83
N ALA A 168 21.58 8.11 9.38
CA ALA A 168 21.50 9.05 10.49
C ALA A 168 22.26 8.51 11.71
N THR A 169 23.01 9.39 12.36
CA THR A 169 23.55 9.16 13.71
C THR A 169 22.48 9.46 14.76
N THR A 170 22.70 8.98 15.99
CA THR A 170 21.82 9.28 17.13
C THR A 170 21.59 10.78 17.30
N ARG A 171 22.66 11.59 17.25
CA ARG A 171 22.56 13.06 17.33
C ARG A 171 21.67 13.65 16.22
N GLU A 172 21.79 13.16 14.99
CA GLU A 172 20.98 13.65 13.86
C GLU A 172 19.52 13.23 13.99
N VAL A 173 19.25 12.06 14.56
CA VAL A 173 17.90 11.61 14.90
C VAL A 173 17.30 12.50 16.00
N ASP A 174 18.03 12.76 17.08
CA ASP A 174 17.58 13.61 18.19
C ASP A 174 17.30 15.04 17.70
N GLU A 175 18.17 15.59 16.84
CA GLU A 175 17.97 16.90 16.21
C GLU A 175 16.74 16.92 15.29
N TYR A 176 16.47 15.83 14.58
CA TYR A 176 15.26 15.71 13.77
C TYR A 176 14.00 15.73 14.65
N ILE A 177 13.98 14.92 15.71
CA ILE A 177 12.85 14.85 16.66
C ILE A 177 12.61 16.23 17.29
N ALA A 178 13.65 16.87 17.83
CA ALA A 178 13.53 18.18 18.46
C ALA A 178 13.00 19.25 17.49
N LYS A 179 13.46 19.25 16.22
CA LYS A 179 12.93 20.16 15.19
C LYS A 179 11.46 19.91 14.90
N ARG A 180 11.04 18.65 14.88
CA ARG A 180 9.65 18.26 14.60
C ARG A 180 8.71 18.60 15.75
N GLU A 181 9.15 18.41 16.99
CA GLU A 181 8.42 18.85 18.19
C GLU A 181 8.22 20.36 18.19
N ALA A 182 9.29 21.14 17.95
CA ALA A 182 9.18 22.60 17.84
C ALA A 182 8.20 23.03 16.73
N GLN A 183 8.24 22.36 15.57
CA GLN A 183 7.31 22.62 14.47
C GLN A 183 5.87 22.17 14.75
N GLY A 184 5.67 21.19 15.64
CA GLY A 184 4.35 20.75 16.09
C GLY A 184 3.74 21.75 17.07
N VAL A 185 4.55 22.29 17.97
CA VAL A 185 4.17 23.36 18.91
C VAL A 185 3.83 24.65 18.17
N GLU A 186 4.55 25.00 17.09
CA GLU A 186 4.27 26.21 16.32
C GLU A 186 3.10 26.07 15.33
N LYS A 187 2.72 24.83 14.97
CA LYS A 187 1.59 24.56 14.04
C LYS A 187 0.24 24.38 14.72
N ASP A 188 0.13 24.67 16.01
CA ASP A 188 -1.16 24.89 16.67
C ASP A 188 -1.48 26.39 16.92
N PRO A 189 -2.04 27.10 15.93
CA PRO A 189 -2.77 28.35 16.18
C PRO A 189 -4.29 28.15 16.30
N ARG A 190 -4.83 26.93 16.49
CA ARG A 190 -6.27 26.65 16.40
C ARG A 190 -6.88 25.79 17.51
N GLU A 191 -6.19 25.53 18.62
CA GLU A 191 -6.83 25.34 19.93
C GLU A 191 -6.98 26.67 20.69
N GLY A 192 -7.44 27.71 19.98
CA GLY A 192 -7.85 28.98 20.55
C GLY A 192 -9.23 29.35 20.04
N GLY A 193 -10.27 29.11 20.85
CA GLY A 193 -11.60 29.70 20.65
C GLY A 193 -12.76 28.76 20.91
N GLU A 194 -13.02 28.50 22.19
CA GLU A 194 -14.36 28.20 22.70
C GLU A 194 -15.13 29.53 22.76
N GLU A 195 -16.18 29.69 21.95
CA GLU A 195 -17.43 30.44 22.24
C GLU A 195 -18.45 30.24 21.10
#